data_AF-H2JC37-F1
#
_entry.id   AF-H2JC37-F1
#
_cell.length_a   1.000
_cell.length_b   1.000
_cell.length_c   1.000
_cell.angle_alpha   90.00
_cell.angle_beta   90.00
_cell.angle_gamma   90.00
#
_symmetry.space_group_name_H-M   'P 1'
#
loop_
_entity.id
_entity.type
_entity.pdbx_description
1 polymer ?
#
loop_
_entity_poly.entity_id
_entity_poly.type
_entity_poly.pdbx_seq_one_letter_code
_entity_poly.pdbx_strand_id
1 'polypeptide(L)' 'MTEAEIQLHEDAEKRNKGIFTNKLFELRFYGYKSEYKPPSKLLRTVIYIGLPIAFLLLFLTIIDFVKFIAKN' A
#
# COMPACT_ATOMS: atom_id res chain seq x y z
N MET A 1 19.63 -14.32 10.81
CA MET A 1 19.14 -15.67 10.48
C MET A 1 20.15 -16.65 11.06
N THR A 2 19.79 -17.34 12.14
CA THR A 2 20.65 -18.32 12.83
C THR A 2 20.51 -19.70 12.19
N GLU A 3 21.54 -20.55 12.27
CA GLU A 3 21.58 -21.88 11.62
C GLU A 3 20.38 -22.79 11.96
N ALA A 4 19.85 -22.67 13.18
CA ALA A 4 18.64 -23.38 13.60
C ALA A 4 17.37 -22.97 12.82
N GLU A 5 17.28 -21.72 12.36
CA GLU A 5 16.15 -21.21 11.58
C GLU A 5 16.21 -21.72 10.13
N ILE A 6 17.41 -21.94 9.61
CA ILE A 6 17.65 -22.44 8.25
C ILE A 6 17.29 -23.93 8.18
N GLN A 7 17.71 -24.72 9.16
CA GLN A 7 17.34 -26.15 9.23
C GLN A 7 15.83 -26.34 9.39
N LEU A 8 15.16 -25.50 10.19
CA LEU A 8 13.70 -25.49 10.33
C LEU A 8 12.98 -25.20 9.00
N HIS A 9 13.56 -24.36 8.15
CA HIS A 9 13.02 -24.07 6.83
C HIS A 9 13.19 -25.28 5.88
N GLU A 10 14.39 -25.86 5.81
CA GLU A 10 14.66 -26.99 4.92
C GLU A 10 13.82 -28.23 5.29
N ASP A 11 13.63 -28.48 6.58
CA ASP A 11 12.78 -29.57 7.07
C ASP A 11 11.29 -29.32 6.78
N ALA A 12 10.84 -28.07 6.84
CA ALA A 12 9.47 -27.70 6.50
C ALA A 12 9.20 -27.82 4.99
N GLU A 13 10.17 -27.47 4.15
CA GLU A 13 10.07 -27.54 2.69
C GLU A 13 10.11 -28.99 2.17
N LYS A 14 10.96 -29.84 2.76
CA LYS A 14 11.07 -31.27 2.42
C LYS A 14 9.82 -32.09 2.79
N ARG A 15 9.03 -31.66 3.80
CA ARG A 15 7.82 -32.38 4.26
C ARG A 15 6.52 -32.05 3.49
N ASN A 16 6.57 -31.13 2.52
CA ASN A 16 5.59 -30.82 1.46
C ASN A 16 4.19 -31.48 1.61
N LYS A 17 3.08 -30.80 1.95
CA LYS A 17 2.38 -29.75 1.17
C LYS A 17 1.26 -29.15 2.06
N GLY A 18 1.22 -27.83 2.22
CA GLY A 18 -0.02 -27.11 2.58
C GLY A 18 -0.13 -26.51 3.99
N ILE A 19 0.71 -26.90 4.97
CA ILE A 19 0.63 -26.32 6.33
C ILE A 19 1.52 -25.06 6.47
N PHE A 20 2.58 -24.95 5.66
CA PHE A 20 3.54 -23.84 5.69
C PHE A 20 3.49 -22.88 4.49
N THR A 21 2.50 -23.02 3.60
CA THR A 21 2.01 -21.88 2.76
C THR A 21 1.17 -20.90 3.59
N ASN A 22 1.35 -20.92 4.91
CA ASN A 22 0.65 -20.04 5.83
C ASN A 22 1.38 -18.71 5.79
N LYS A 23 0.69 -17.67 5.31
CA LYS A 23 1.19 -16.28 5.23
C LYS A 23 1.93 -15.84 6.50
N LEU A 24 1.57 -16.38 7.67
CA LEU A 24 2.23 -16.14 8.95
C LEU A 24 3.70 -16.59 9.02
N PHE A 25 4.05 -17.71 8.37
CA PHE A 25 5.43 -18.19 8.30
C PHE A 25 6.26 -17.33 7.34
N GLU A 26 5.73 -17.03 6.16
CA GLU A 26 6.37 -16.11 5.22
C GLU A 26 6.58 -14.72 5.85
N LEU A 27 5.58 -14.20 6.57
CA LEU A 27 5.68 -12.95 7.32
C LEU A 27 6.79 -12.97 8.37
N ARG A 28 6.92 -14.07 9.12
CA ARG A 28 7.90 -14.19 10.22
C ARG A 28 9.33 -14.31 9.73
N PHE A 29 9.56 -15.06 8.64
CA PHE A 29 10.92 -15.41 8.19
C PHE A 29 11.40 -14.56 7.02
N TYR A 30 10.51 -14.11 6.13
CA TYR A 30 10.85 -13.33 4.94
C TYR A 30 10.36 -11.88 5.00
N GLY A 31 9.59 -11.51 6.03
CA GLY A 31 8.86 -10.25 6.07
C GLY A 31 7.70 -10.23 5.07
N TYR A 32 6.75 -9.31 5.25
CA TYR A 32 5.67 -9.12 4.28
C TYR A 32 6.27 -8.66 2.94
N LYS A 33 6.43 -9.58 1.98
CA LYS A 33 6.64 -9.22 0.58
C LYS A 33 5.31 -8.71 0.04
N SER A 34 5.03 -7.44 0.34
CA SER A 34 3.99 -6.70 -0.33
C SER A 34 4.26 -6.78 -1.82
N GLU A 35 3.44 -7.51 -2.57
CA GLU A 35 3.35 -7.37 -4.03
C GLU A 35 2.75 -6.00 -4.40
N TYR A 36 3.21 -4.92 -3.76
CA TYR A 36 2.86 -3.57 -4.16
C TYR A 36 3.51 -3.34 -5.53
N LYS A 37 2.75 -3.65 -6.58
CA LYS A 37 3.05 -3.17 -7.91
C LYS A 37 2.86 -1.66 -7.86
N PRO A 38 3.92 -0.86 -8.03
CA PRO A 38 3.78 0.58 -8.04
C PRO A 38 2.74 0.95 -9.09
N PRO A 39 1.89 1.96 -8.82
CA PRO A 39 0.92 2.42 -9.79
C PRO A 39 1.63 2.72 -11.11
N SER A 40 0.96 2.44 -12.23
CA SER A 40 1.50 2.73 -13.55
C SER A 40 1.98 4.20 -13.61
N LYS A 41 3.04 4.48 -14.37
CA LYS A 41 3.61 5.84 -14.47
C LYS A 41 2.54 6.89 -14.74
N LEU A 42 1.53 6.56 -15.55
CA LEU A 42 0.38 7.41 -15.85
C LEU A 42 -0.50 7.66 -14.62
N LEU A 43 -0.89 6.62 -13.89
CA LEU A 43 -1.71 6.76 -12.69
C LEU A 43 -1.01 7.60 -11.62
N ARG A 44 0.32 7.41 -11.48
CA ARG A 44 1.13 8.24 -10.60
C ARG A 44 1.07 9.71 -11.03
N THR A 45 1.33 10.03 -12.30
CA THR A 45 1.26 11.41 -12.80
C THR A 45 -0.13 12.04 -12.61
N VAL A 46 -1.20 11.30 -12.89
CA VAL A 46 -2.57 11.77 -12.70
C VAL A 46 -2.86 12.08 -11.23
N ILE A 47 -2.41 11.25 -10.30
CA ILE A 47 -2.57 11.53 -8.86
C ILE A 47 -1.75 12.75 -8.46
N TYR A 48 -0.48 12.82 -8.85
CA TYR A 48 0.42 13.92 -8.44
C TYR A 48 0.00 15.29 -9.00
N ILE A 49 -0.62 15.34 -10.18
CA ILE A 49 -1.07 16.60 -10.80
C ILE A 49 -2.55 16.85 -10.50
N GLY A 50 -3.39 15.84 -10.65
CA GLY A 50 -4.84 15.95 -10.50
C GLY A 50 -5.29 16.19 -9.06
N LEU A 51 -4.61 15.59 -8.07
CA LEU A 51 -4.95 15.78 -6.66
C LEU A 51 -4.76 17.25 -6.19
N PRO A 52 -3.63 17.93 -6.47
CA PRO A 52 -3.50 19.35 -6.12
C PRO A 52 -4.51 20.24 -6.84
N ILE A 53 -4.83 19.96 -8.12
CA ILE A 53 -5.83 20.72 -8.87
C ILE A 53 -7.22 20.55 -8.25
N ALA A 54 -7.61 19.32 -7.92
CA ALA A 54 -8.88 19.04 -7.27
C ALA A 54 -9.00 19.76 -5.92
N PHE A 55 -7.92 19.79 -5.15
CA PHE A 55 -7.88 20.48 -3.87
C PHE A 55 -8.02 22.00 -4.02
N LEU A 56 -7.36 22.60 -5.01
CA LEU A 56 -7.49 24.03 -5.33
C LEU A 56 -8.93 24.38 -5.73
N LEU A 57 -9.57 23.58 -6.58
CA LEU A 57 -10.95 23.80 -6.98
C LEU A 57 -11.90 23.72 -5.79
N LEU A 58 -11.72 22.71 -4.93
CA LEU A 58 -12.53 22.55 -3.73
C LEU A 58 -12.37 23.75 -2.78
N PHE A 59 -11.14 24.23 -2.60
CA PHE A 59 -10.88 25.43 -1.80
C PHE A 59 -11.57 26.69 -2.37
N LEU A 60 -11.51 26.90 -3.68
CA LEU A 60 -12.21 28.01 -4.33
C LEU A 60 -13.73 27.93 -4.13
N THR A 61 -14.32 26.73 -4.30
CA THR A 61 -15.76 26.55 -4.09
C THR A 61 -16.21 26.87 -2.65
N ILE A 62 -15.39 26.52 -1.65
CA ILE A 62 -15.67 26.87 -0.25
C ILE A 62 -15.63 28.38 -0.06
N ILE A 63 -14.61 29.07 -0.61
CA ILE A 63 -14.52 30.53 -0.54
C ILE A 63 -15.73 31.20 -1.16
N ASP A 64 -16.13 30.76 -2.35
CA ASP A 64 -17.26 31.35 -3.07
C ASP A 64 -18.58 31.10 -2.32
N PHE A 65 -18.74 29.92 -1.72
CA PHE A 65 -19.88 29.61 -0.87
C PHE A 65 -19.94 30.48 0.39
N VAL A 66 -18.81 30.67 1.08
CA VAL A 66 -18.73 31.55 2.26
C VAL A 66 -19.04 33.01 1.88
N LYS A 67 -18.48 33.48 0.76
CA LYS A 67 -18.79 34.83 0.23
C LYS A 67 -20.27 34.97 -0.13
N PHE A 68 -20.89 33.93 -0.67
CA PHE A 68 -22.31 33.92 -0.99
C PHE A 68 -23.17 34.05 0.28
N ILE A 69 -22.85 33.28 1.32
CA ILE A 69 -23.54 33.37 2.62
C ILE A 69 -23.33 34.75 3.26
N ALA A 70 -22.10 35.26 3.28
CA ALA A 70 -21.78 36.52 3.96
C ALA A 70 -22.35 37.78 3.26
N LYS A 71 -22.80 37.64 2.01
CA LYS A 71 -23.40 38.73 1.22
C LYS A 71 -24.94 38.78 1.36
N ASN A 72 -25.55 37.71 1.86
CA ASN A 72 -26.96 37.65 2.26
C ASN A 72 -27.13 38.05 3.73
#